data_AF-A0A7C2XUI6-F1
#
_entry.id   AF-A0A7C2XUI6-F1
#
_cell.length_a   1.000
_cell.length_b   1.000
_cell.length_c   1.000
_cell.angle_alpha   90.00
_cell.angle_beta   90.00
_cell.angle_gamma   90.00
#
_symmetry.space_group_name_H-M   'P 1'
#
loop_
_entity.id
_entity.type
_entity.pdbx_description
1 polymer ?
#
loop_
_entity_poly.entity_id
_entity_poly.type
_entity_poly.pdbx_seq_one_letter_code
_entity_poly.pdbx_strand_id
1 'polypeptide(L)'
;MAQATLSKARRGYVPVDRQALGEELAALGCVRKVGPSSYLVISPASGNAYLVDHRRDPWGSYDRWECQCPDRRYRQTVCKHIRAVKVALGIRDEEAYFEPEEGGDEEADPYVCRQCGAYLSHPKGLCSLCAAPKGERRGWEAVRC
;
A
#
# COMPACT_ATOMS: atom_id res chain seq x y z
N MET A 1 50.81 -21.05 -9.09
CA MET A 1 49.50 -21.72 -8.94
C MET A 1 48.88 -21.26 -7.62
N ALA A 2 48.18 -20.12 -7.61
CA ALA A 2 47.54 -19.61 -6.39
C ALA A 2 46.04 -19.93 -6.45
N GLN A 3 45.58 -20.86 -5.61
CA GLN A 3 44.17 -21.18 -5.47
C GLN A 3 43.54 -20.14 -4.52
N ALA A 4 42.70 -19.28 -5.07
CA ALA A 4 41.86 -18.38 -4.29
C ALA A 4 40.70 -19.18 -3.67
N THR A 5 40.70 -19.27 -2.35
CA THR A 5 39.61 -19.86 -1.57
C THR A 5 38.39 -18.94 -1.63
N LEU A 6 37.35 -19.36 -2.36
CA LEU A 6 36.03 -18.75 -2.32
C LEU A 6 35.42 -18.95 -0.92
N SER A 7 35.53 -17.93 -0.09
CA SER A 7 34.83 -17.85 1.18
C SER A 7 33.32 -17.89 0.93
N LYS A 8 32.65 -18.89 1.49
CA LYS A 8 31.18 -18.99 1.56
C LYS A 8 30.64 -17.79 2.34
N ALA A 9 30.31 -16.70 1.63
CA ALA A 9 29.57 -15.59 2.19
C ALA A 9 28.20 -16.12 2.64
N ARG A 10 27.90 -15.93 3.94
CA ARG A 10 26.56 -16.15 4.48
C ARG A 10 25.60 -15.30 3.65
N ARG A 11 24.55 -15.91 3.07
CA ARG A 11 23.46 -15.19 2.39
C ARG A 11 22.74 -14.32 3.42
N GLY A 12 23.29 -13.13 3.67
CA GLY A 12 22.57 -12.05 4.32
C GLY A 12 21.43 -11.64 3.40
N TYR A 13 20.27 -11.37 3.99
CA TYR A 13 19.15 -10.77 3.30
C TYR A 13 19.58 -9.39 2.80
N VAL A 14 19.85 -9.25 1.51
CA VAL A 14 20.05 -7.95 0.88
C VAL A 14 18.66 -7.39 0.59
N PRO A 15 18.27 -6.24 1.17
CA PRO A 15 17.02 -5.59 0.83
C PRO A 15 16.99 -5.35 -0.67
N VAL A 16 15.97 -5.90 -1.33
CA VAL A 16 15.84 -5.75 -2.78
C VAL A 16 15.34 -4.34 -3.07
N ASP A 17 16.24 -3.48 -3.53
CA ASP A 17 15.89 -2.14 -3.97
C ASP A 17 15.04 -2.21 -5.25
N ARG A 18 13.76 -1.84 -5.10
CA ARG A 18 12.79 -1.86 -6.20
C ARG A 18 13.05 -0.77 -7.23
N GLN A 19 13.67 0.33 -6.81
CA GLN A 19 14.03 1.42 -7.70
C GLN A 19 15.16 0.99 -8.62
N ALA A 20 16.27 0.49 -8.07
CA ALA A 20 17.38 -0.03 -8.85
C ALA A 20 16.92 -1.10 -9.86
N LEU A 21 16.05 -2.04 -9.44
CA LEU A 21 15.49 -3.03 -10.34
C LEU A 21 14.59 -2.44 -11.43
N GLY A 22 13.86 -1.37 -11.14
CA GLY A 22 13.05 -0.67 -12.13
C GLY A 22 13.91 0.00 -13.20
N GLU A 23 14.97 0.69 -12.77
CA GLU A 23 15.94 1.34 -13.66
C GLU A 23 16.64 0.31 -14.57
N GLU A 24 17.06 -0.82 -14.00
CA GLU A 24 17.66 -1.92 -14.77
C GLU A 24 16.71 -2.47 -15.84
N LEU A 25 15.44 -2.74 -15.49
CA LEU A 25 14.44 -3.22 -16.44
C LEU A 25 14.21 -2.23 -17.60
N ALA A 26 14.20 -0.93 -17.30
CA ALA A 26 14.07 0.11 -18.32
C ALA A 26 15.31 0.15 -19.24
N ALA A 27 16.52 0.09 -18.65
CA ALA A 27 17.79 0.10 -19.38
C ALA A 27 17.95 -1.13 -20.30
N LEU A 28 17.44 -2.29 -19.88
CA LEU A 28 17.40 -3.52 -20.67
C LEU A 28 16.35 -3.49 -21.80
N GLY A 29 15.57 -2.42 -21.95
CA GLY A 29 14.53 -2.32 -22.98
C GLY A 29 13.37 -3.29 -22.77
N CYS A 30 13.13 -3.71 -21.52
CA CYS A 30 12.09 -4.70 -21.19
C CYS A 30 10.67 -4.10 -21.13
N VAL A 31 10.53 -2.80 -21.38
CA VAL A 31 9.26 -2.07 -21.39
C VAL A 31 8.80 -1.88 -22.83
N ARG A 32 7.58 -2.31 -23.14
CA ARG A 32 6.95 -2.15 -24.46
C ARG A 32 5.61 -1.45 -24.32
N LYS A 33 5.39 -0.37 -25.06
CA LYS A 33 4.08 0.27 -25.12
C LYS A 33 3.13 -0.59 -25.96
N VAL A 34 1.96 -0.93 -25.40
CA VAL A 34 0.95 -1.79 -26.05
C VAL A 34 -0.38 -1.08 -26.28
N GLY A 35 -0.61 0.06 -25.62
CA GLY A 35 -1.78 0.90 -25.81
C GLY A 35 -1.51 2.37 -25.48
N PRO A 36 -2.54 3.24 -25.50
CA PRO A 36 -2.38 4.66 -25.21
C PRO A 36 -1.76 4.91 -23.83
N SER A 37 -2.25 4.16 -22.83
CA SER A 37 -1.87 4.25 -21.43
C SER A 37 -1.47 2.89 -20.84
N SER A 38 -1.13 1.93 -21.69
CA SER A 38 -0.85 0.54 -21.29
C SER A 38 0.52 0.10 -21.77
N TYR A 39 1.27 -0.54 -20.88
CA TYR A 39 2.65 -0.95 -21.06
C TYR A 39 2.82 -2.40 -20.64
N LEU A 40 3.56 -3.17 -21.42
CA LEU A 40 3.94 -4.53 -21.11
C LEU A 40 5.40 -4.54 -20.64
N VAL A 41 5.65 -5.10 -19.46
CA VAL A 41 7.00 -5.22 -18.89
C VAL A 41 7.38 -6.68 -18.77
N ILE A 42 8.47 -7.08 -19.43
CA ILE A 42 8.99 -8.45 -19.39
C ILE A 42 10.04 -8.54 -18.30
N SER A 43 9.90 -9.44 -17.34
CA SER A 43 10.88 -9.65 -16.27
C SER A 43 11.93 -10.67 -16.73
N PRO A 44 13.20 -10.27 -16.97
CA PRO A 44 14.23 -11.18 -17.52
C PRO A 44 14.50 -12.38 -16.62
N ALA A 45 14.44 -12.16 -15.30
CA ALA A 45 14.72 -13.20 -14.31
C ALA A 45 13.70 -14.35 -14.32
N SER A 46 12.46 -14.09 -14.76
CA SER A 46 11.36 -15.07 -14.73
C SER A 46 10.76 -15.36 -16.09
N GLY A 47 11.03 -14.56 -17.12
CA GLY A 47 10.38 -14.63 -18.43
C GLY A 47 8.92 -14.18 -18.44
N ASN A 48 8.34 -13.82 -17.28
CA ASN A 48 6.94 -13.40 -17.18
C ASN A 48 6.75 -11.98 -17.70
N ALA A 49 5.63 -11.74 -18.37
CA ALA A 49 5.21 -10.42 -18.79
C ALA A 49 4.09 -9.89 -17.88
N TYR A 50 4.19 -8.63 -17.48
CA TYR A 50 3.22 -7.96 -16.62
C TYR A 50 2.66 -6.73 -17.33
N LEU A 51 1.34 -6.61 -17.34
CA LEU A 51 0.67 -5.40 -17.82
C LEU A 51 0.71 -4.32 -16.73
N VAL A 52 1.08 -3.12 -17.15
CA VAL A 52 1.08 -1.88 -16.37
C VAL A 52 0.17 -0.88 -17.06
N ASP A 53 -0.85 -0.42 -16.35
CA ASP A 53 -1.83 0.54 -16.86
C ASP A 53 -1.74 1.86 -16.10
N HIS A 54 -1.73 2.96 -16.84
CA HIS A 54 -1.88 4.30 -16.31
C HIS A 54 -3.35 4.73 -16.42
N ARG A 55 -4.02 4.85 -15.28
CA ARG A 55 -5.41 5.29 -15.19
C ARG A 55 -5.47 6.69 -14.60
N ARG A 56 -6.01 7.62 -15.38
CA ARG A 56 -6.38 8.94 -14.86
C ARG A 56 -7.68 8.82 -14.09
N ASP A 57 -7.74 9.40 -12.90
CA ASP A 57 -8.98 9.48 -12.14
C ASP A 57 -9.98 10.42 -12.86
N PRO A 58 -11.27 10.03 -13.03
CA PRO A 58 -12.28 10.88 -13.66
C PRO A 58 -12.48 12.23 -12.97
N TRP A 59 -12.21 12.30 -11.67
CA TRP A 59 -12.28 13.50 -10.83
C TRP A 59 -11.01 14.37 -10.92
N GLY A 60 -10.04 13.97 -11.75
CA GLY A 60 -8.86 14.76 -12.10
C GLY A 60 -7.84 14.92 -10.99
N SER A 61 -8.04 14.26 -9.86
CA SER A 61 -7.28 14.53 -8.64
C SER A 61 -5.92 13.84 -8.62
N TYR A 62 -5.82 12.61 -9.15
CA TYR A 62 -4.59 11.82 -9.08
C TYR A 62 -4.41 10.86 -10.26
N ASP A 63 -3.17 10.74 -10.73
CA ASP A 63 -2.74 9.74 -11.70
C ASP A 63 -2.42 8.42 -10.98
N ARG A 64 -3.11 7.33 -11.35
CA ARG A 64 -2.93 6.01 -10.72
C ARG A 64 -2.26 5.02 -11.65
N TRP A 65 -1.23 4.36 -11.13
CA TRP A 65 -0.48 3.30 -11.82
C TRP A 65 -0.87 1.94 -11.26
N GLU A 66 -1.36 1.05 -12.12
CA GLU A 66 -1.73 -0.32 -11.77
C GLU A 66 -0.86 -1.34 -12.47
N CYS A 67 -0.53 -2.43 -11.78
CA CYS A 67 0.29 -3.51 -12.32
C CYS A 67 -0.25 -4.87 -11.86
N GLN A 68 -0.24 -5.85 -12.78
CA GLN A 68 -0.74 -7.21 -12.51
C GLN A 68 0.22 -8.09 -11.69
N CYS A 69 1.41 -7.59 -11.32
CA CYS A 69 2.39 -8.38 -10.59
C CYS A 69 1.96 -8.66 -9.12
N PRO A 70 2.44 -9.75 -8.51
CA PRO A 70 2.12 -10.10 -7.13
C PRO A 70 2.46 -9.00 -6.11
N ASP A 71 3.56 -8.27 -6.32
CA ASP A 71 3.97 -7.20 -5.41
C ASP A 71 2.94 -6.08 -5.35
N ARG A 72 2.38 -5.67 -6.49
CA ARG A 72 1.32 -4.65 -6.50
C ARG A 72 0.01 -5.23 -5.99
N ARG A 73 -0.34 -6.45 -6.41
CA ARG A 73 -1.61 -7.11 -6.04
C ARG A 73 -1.75 -7.35 -4.54
N TYR A 74 -0.68 -7.81 -3.88
CA TYR A 74 -0.75 -8.23 -2.48
C TYR A 74 -0.12 -7.24 -1.50
N ARG A 75 0.91 -6.50 -1.93
CA ARG A 75 1.63 -5.56 -1.04
C ARG A 75 1.21 -4.11 -1.25
N GLN A 76 0.45 -3.80 -2.30
CA GLN A 76 0.00 -2.45 -2.69
C GLN A 76 1.12 -1.40 -2.85
N THR A 77 2.39 -1.80 -2.74
CA THR A 77 3.56 -0.94 -2.95
C THR A 77 3.81 -0.63 -4.44
N VAL A 78 4.56 0.43 -4.72
CA VAL A 78 5.09 0.71 -6.06
C VAL A 78 6.09 -0.38 -6.44
N CYS A 79 5.70 -1.26 -7.36
CA CYS A 79 6.52 -2.38 -7.78
C CYS A 79 7.59 -1.95 -8.80
N LYS A 80 8.63 -2.78 -8.96
CA LYS A 80 9.71 -2.55 -9.94
C LYS A 80 9.21 -2.36 -11.38
N HIS A 81 8.09 -2.98 -11.77
CA HIS A 81 7.53 -2.85 -13.11
C HIS A 81 6.92 -1.46 -13.35
N ILE A 82 6.22 -0.89 -12.35
CA ILE A 82 5.72 0.48 -12.42
C ILE A 82 6.89 1.46 -12.50
N ARG A 83 7.93 1.26 -11.67
CA ARG A 83 9.14 2.09 -11.70
C ARG A 83 9.83 2.02 -13.07
N ALA A 84 9.98 0.82 -13.65
CA ALA A 84 10.56 0.66 -14.99
C ALA A 84 9.80 1.45 -16.07
N VAL A 85 8.45 1.44 -16.03
CA VAL A 85 7.63 2.22 -16.96
C VAL A 85 7.82 3.71 -16.74
N LYS A 86 7.81 4.18 -15.50
CA LYS A 86 8.05 5.60 -15.17
C LYS A 86 9.42 6.07 -15.68
N VAL A 87 10.48 5.29 -15.44
CA VAL A 87 11.82 5.56 -15.95
C VAL A 87 11.84 5.61 -17.48
N ALA A 88 11.21 4.63 -18.15
CA ALA A 88 11.13 4.60 -19.61
C ALA A 88 10.37 5.81 -20.20
N LEU A 89 9.44 6.39 -19.43
CA LEU A 89 8.69 7.60 -19.80
C LEU A 89 9.40 8.91 -19.38
N GLY A 90 10.55 8.82 -18.70
CA GLY A 90 11.23 9.99 -18.14
C GLY A 90 10.47 10.66 -16.98
N ILE A 91 9.49 9.96 -16.40
CA ILE A 91 8.74 10.43 -15.24
C ILE A 91 9.61 10.15 -14.01
N ARG A 92 10.02 11.21 -13.31
CA ARG A 92 10.66 11.05 -12.01
C ARG A 92 9.61 10.63 -11.00
N ASP A 93 9.94 9.69 -10.13
CA ASP A 93 9.18 9.44 -8.91
C ASP A 93 9.33 10.69 -8.03
N GLU A 94 8.53 11.71 -8.30
CA GLU A 94 8.04 12.56 -7.22
C GLU A 94 7.20 11.60 -6.40
N GLU A 95 7.80 11.06 -5.34
CA GLU A 95 7.08 10.35 -4.31
C GLU A 95 6.04 11.32 -3.77
N ALA A 96 4.89 11.37 -4.43
CA ALA A 96 3.64 11.70 -3.80
C ALA A 96 3.49 10.62 -2.73
N TYR A 97 4.09 10.91 -1.57
CA TYR A 97 3.67 10.40 -0.29
C TYR A 97 2.15 10.57 -0.29
N PHE A 98 1.46 9.51 -0.71
CA PHE A 98 0.14 9.26 -0.20
C PHE A 98 0.45 8.95 1.26
N GLU A 99 0.49 9.98 2.10
CA GLU A 99 0.03 9.77 3.45
C GLU A 99 -1.31 9.06 3.24
N PRO A 100 -1.46 7.78 3.67
CA PRO A 100 -2.82 7.31 3.83
C PRO A 100 -3.49 8.43 4.62
N GLU A 101 -4.62 8.96 4.13
CA GLU A 101 -5.45 9.75 5.03
C GLU A 101 -5.54 8.87 6.28
N GLU A 102 -4.88 9.30 7.35
CA GLU A 102 -5.14 8.80 8.69
C GLU A 102 -6.63 9.05 8.78
N GLY A 103 -7.41 8.00 8.49
CA GLY A 103 -8.83 8.03 8.63
C GLY A 103 -8.99 8.23 10.10
N GLY A 104 -9.13 9.50 10.50
CA GLY A 104 -8.96 9.92 11.87
C GLY A 104 -9.73 8.97 12.76
N ASP A 105 -9.00 8.08 13.41
CA ASP A 105 -9.33 7.59 14.71
C ASP A 105 -9.30 8.83 15.61
N GLU A 106 -10.38 9.63 15.52
CA GLU A 106 -10.92 10.27 16.69
C GLU A 106 -10.98 9.13 17.71
N GLU A 107 -10.01 9.14 18.62
CA GLU A 107 -9.93 8.27 19.78
C GLU A 107 -11.28 8.37 20.45
N ALA A 108 -12.17 7.44 20.11
CA ALA A 108 -13.56 7.52 20.51
C ALA A 108 -13.56 7.28 22.02
N ASP A 109 -13.65 8.37 22.79
CA ASP A 109 -13.76 8.34 24.25
C ASP A 109 -14.66 7.15 24.64
N PRO A 110 -14.14 6.16 25.39
CA PRO A 110 -14.85 4.91 25.55
C PRO A 110 -16.11 5.17 26.39
N TYR A 111 -17.29 4.88 25.83
CA TYR A 111 -18.56 5.12 26.50
C TYR A 111 -18.81 4.05 27.57
N VAL A 112 -19.11 4.45 28.80
CA VAL A 112 -19.41 3.52 29.90
C VAL A 112 -20.92 3.38 30.09
N CYS A 113 -21.44 2.15 30.02
CA CYS A 113 -22.83 1.87 30.31
C CYS A 113 -23.15 2.13 31.80
N ARG A 114 -24.02 3.10 32.09
CA ARG A 114 -24.44 3.38 33.49
C ARG A 114 -25.15 2.22 34.19
N GLN A 115 -25.67 1.24 33.45
CA GLN A 115 -26.40 0.12 34.02
C GLN A 115 -25.50 -1.07 34.39
N CYS A 116 -24.40 -1.30 33.68
CA CYS A 116 -23.52 -2.45 33.91
C CYS A 116 -22.02 -2.12 33.98
N GLY A 117 -21.62 -0.86 33.75
CA GLY A 117 -20.23 -0.43 33.79
C GLY A 117 -19.40 -0.80 32.56
N ALA A 118 -20.01 -1.36 31.51
CA ALA A 118 -19.27 -1.83 30.34
C ALA A 118 -18.76 -0.67 29.45
N TYR A 119 -17.50 -0.76 29.03
CA TYR A 119 -16.89 0.13 28.03
C TYR A 119 -17.34 -0.28 26.62
N LEU A 120 -17.75 0.70 25.81
CA LEU A 120 -18.30 0.48 24.48
C LEU A 120 -17.65 1.41 23.48
N SER A 121 -17.34 0.89 22.30
CA SER A 121 -16.68 1.60 21.20
C SER A 121 -17.59 2.55 20.42
N HIS A 122 -18.91 2.48 20.60
CA HIS A 122 -19.85 3.37 19.90
C HIS A 122 -21.06 3.77 20.78
N PRO A 123 -21.57 5.01 20.65
CA PRO A 123 -22.65 5.53 21.49
C PRO A 123 -24.08 5.14 21.04
N LYS A 124 -24.23 4.42 19.92
CA LYS A 124 -25.54 4.05 19.38
C LYS A 124 -25.90 2.58 19.65
N GLY A 125 -27.21 2.27 19.71
CA GLY A 125 -27.74 0.92 19.85
C GLY A 125 -28.02 0.45 21.28
N LEU A 126 -28.07 -0.86 21.49
CA LEU A 126 -28.25 -1.48 22.81
C LEU A 126 -26.88 -1.80 23.42
N CYS A 127 -26.77 -1.83 24.74
CA CYS A 127 -25.59 -2.43 25.38
C CYS A 127 -25.51 -3.92 24.98
N SER A 128 -24.34 -4.36 24.50
CA SER A 128 -24.11 -5.76 24.11
C SER A 128 -24.17 -6.74 25.28
N LEU A 129 -24.05 -6.25 26.53
CA LEU A 129 -24.05 -7.08 27.73
C LEU A 129 -25.39 -7.08 28.48
N CYS A 130 -26.08 -5.94 28.55
CA CYS A 130 -27.34 -5.84 29.32
C CYS A 130 -28.56 -5.41 28.49
N ALA A 131 -28.39 -5.22 27.17
CA ALA A 131 -29.44 -4.79 26.25
C ALA A 131 -30.13 -3.46 26.61
N ALA A 132 -29.57 -2.65 27.51
CA ALA A 132 -30.14 -1.36 27.86
C ALA A 132 -30.11 -0.39 26.64
N PRO A 133 -31.22 0.31 26.34
CA PRO A 133 -31.31 1.24 25.20
C PRO A 133 -30.45 2.49 25.41
N LYS A 134 -29.59 2.80 24.44
CA LYS A 134 -28.81 4.04 24.44
C LYS A 134 -29.65 5.18 23.90
N GLY A 135 -30.22 5.97 24.81
CA GLY A 135 -30.75 7.28 24.50
C GLY A 135 -32.16 7.53 24.98
N GLU A 136 -32.31 7.90 26.25
CA GLU A 136 -33.25 8.97 26.59
C GLU A 136 -32.79 9.67 27.87
N ARG A 137 -32.41 10.95 27.71
CA ARG A 137 -32.28 12.01 28.72
C ARG A 137 -31.71 11.58 30.09
N ARG A 138 -30.40 11.90 30.30
CA ARG A 138 -29.57 11.77 31.54
C ARG A 138 -28.73 10.49 31.70
N GLY A 139 -28.03 10.04 30.66
CA GLY A 139 -27.41 8.71 30.69
C GLY A 139 -25.89 8.59 30.60
N TRP A 140 -25.12 9.61 30.20
CA TRP A 140 -23.73 9.36 29.78
C TRP A 140 -22.86 10.59 30.01
N GLU A 141 -21.69 10.39 30.60
CA GLU A 141 -20.69 11.41 30.87
C GLU A 141 -19.44 11.00 30.07
N ALA A 142 -18.91 11.89 29.24
CA ALA A 142 -17.62 11.66 28.60
C ALA A 142 -16.56 11.70 29.71
N VAL A 143 -15.84 10.59 29.92
CA VAL A 143 -14.70 10.59 30.83
C VAL A 143 -13.52 11.15 30.02
N ARG A 144 -13.31 12.46 30.12
CA ARG A 144 -12.02 13.03 29.70
C ARG A 144 -10.97 12.53 30.68
N CYS A 145 -9.98 11.78 30.20
CA CYS A 145 -8.72 11.63 30.94
C CYS A 145 -7.95 12.95 30.92
#